data_AF-A0A242LAU9-F1
#
_entry.id   AF-A0A242LAU9-F1
#
_cell.length_a   1.000
_cell.length_b   1.000
_cell.length_c   1.000
_cell.angle_alpha   90.00
_cell.angle_beta   90.00
_cell.angle_gamma   90.00
#
_symmetry.space_group_name_H-M   'P 1'
#
loop_
_entity.id
_entity.type
_entity.pdbx_description
1 polymer ?
#
loop_
_entity_poly.entity_id
_entity_poly.type
_entity_poly.pdbx_seq_one_letter_code
_entity_poly.pdbx_strand_id
1 'polypeptide(L)'
;MNKRQQKKQFKKALDVLNDIELYEADYESEGVLYILIEDNENSQLMLQEFCGLLGINKNKFIAAYGEHVDDGYLDLVNIWLFITEPKGYTTYHSPLNGFSLNRCDERNE
;
A
#
# COMPACT_ATOMS: atom_id res chain seq x y z
N MET A 1 1.19 5.99 20.21
CA MET A 1 2.36 5.23 19.70
C MET A 1 3.47 6.21 19.36
N ASN A 2 4.74 5.95 19.73
CA ASN A 2 5.83 6.88 19.40
C ASN A 2 6.25 6.76 17.92
N LYS A 3 6.96 7.76 17.38
CA LYS A 3 7.38 7.80 15.96
C LYS A 3 8.12 6.53 15.52
N ARG A 4 8.97 5.97 16.38
CA ARG A 4 9.73 4.74 16.08
C ARG A 4 8.83 3.53 15.95
N GLN A 5 7.83 3.41 16.82
CA GLN A 5 6.84 2.33 16.78
C GLN A 5 5.92 2.49 15.57
N GLN A 6 5.46 3.71 15.25
CA GLN A 6 4.69 4.00 14.03
C GLN A 6 5.44 3.54 12.78
N LYS A 7 6.70 3.96 12.62
CA LYS A 7 7.55 3.53 11.51
C LYS A 7 7.70 2.01 11.44
N LYS A 8 7.93 1.36 12.58
CA LYS A 8 8.11 -0.10 12.64
C LYS A 8 6.84 -0.84 12.24
N GLN A 9 5.67 -0.38 12.69
CA GLN A 9 4.39 -0.98 12.36
C GLN A 9 4.04 -0.76 10.88
N PHE A 10 4.31 0.43 10.35
CA PHE A 10 4.10 0.74 8.95
C PHE A 10 4.98 -0.12 8.03
N LYS A 11 6.27 -0.29 8.37
CA LYS A 11 7.15 -1.19 7.62
C LYS A 11 6.63 -2.62 7.57
N LYS A 12 6.17 -3.17 8.70
CA LYS A 12 5.56 -4.50 8.72
C LYS A 12 4.33 -4.60 7.83
N ALA A 13 3.53 -3.54 7.77
CA ALA A 13 2.38 -3.51 6.87
C ALA A 13 2.83 -3.53 5.40
N LEU A 14 3.85 -2.77 5.04
CA LEU A 14 4.43 -2.82 3.68
C LEU A 14 5.05 -4.20 3.37
N ASP A 15 5.68 -4.85 4.35
CA ASP A 15 6.22 -6.20 4.18
C ASP A 15 5.10 -7.19 3.80
N VAL A 16 3.93 -7.11 4.44
CA VAL A 16 2.74 -7.91 4.08
C VAL A 16 2.24 -7.61 2.66
N LEU A 17 2.25 -6.34 2.24
CA LEU A 17 1.87 -6.00 0.86
C LEU A 17 2.86 -6.55 -0.18
N ASN A 18 4.16 -6.62 0.17
CA ASN A 18 5.19 -7.16 -0.70
C ASN A 18 5.13 -8.68 -0.84
N ASP A 19 4.42 -9.37 0.05
CA ASP A 19 4.15 -10.81 -0.07
C ASP A 19 3.01 -11.10 -1.06
N ILE A 20 2.27 -10.08 -1.50
CA ILE A 20 1.24 -10.20 -2.53
C ILE A 20 1.89 -10.27 -3.91
N GLU A 21 1.54 -11.29 -4.69
CA GLU A 21 1.97 -11.39 -6.08
C GLU A 21 1.27 -10.31 -6.92
N LEU A 22 2.08 -9.43 -7.51
CA LEU A 22 1.58 -8.38 -8.40
C LEU A 22 1.28 -8.97 -9.78
N TYR A 23 0.09 -8.69 -10.28
CA TYR A 23 -0.28 -9.02 -11.66
C TYR A 23 0.36 -8.03 -12.64
N GLU A 24 0.17 -6.73 -12.40
CA GLU A 24 0.71 -5.67 -13.26
C GLU A 24 0.96 -4.39 -12.44
N ALA A 25 1.97 -3.62 -12.81
CA ALA A 25 2.23 -2.31 -12.22
C ALA A 25 2.84 -1.38 -13.27
N ASP A 26 2.35 -0.14 -13.32
CA ASP A 26 2.83 0.87 -14.25
C ASP A 26 3.11 2.20 -13.55
N TYR A 27 4.05 2.95 -14.12
CA TYR A 27 4.60 4.17 -13.57
C TYR A 27 4.63 5.22 -14.68
N GLU A 28 3.91 6.33 -14.48
CA GLU A 28 3.94 7.46 -15.40
C GLU A 28 4.52 8.69 -14.70
N SER A 29 5.45 9.38 -15.36
CA SER A 29 5.96 10.69 -14.92
C SER A 29 6.33 10.78 -13.43
N GLU A 30 7.15 9.82 -12.96
CA GLU A 30 7.64 9.71 -11.56
C GLU A 30 6.62 9.21 -10.50
N GLY A 31 5.40 8.87 -10.89
CA GLY A 31 4.35 8.35 -9.99
C GLY A 31 3.93 6.92 -10.30
N VAL A 32 3.28 6.27 -9.33
CA VAL A 32 2.61 4.97 -9.52
C VAL A 32 1.23 5.21 -10.12
N LEU A 33 0.94 4.66 -11.30
CA LEU A 33 -0.33 4.84 -12.01
C LEU A 33 -1.37 3.79 -11.57
N TYR A 34 -0.99 2.52 -11.58
CA TYR A 34 -1.78 1.40 -11.09
C TYR A 34 -0.88 0.30 -10.51
N ILE A 35 -1.40 -0.45 -9.55
CA ILE A 35 -0.80 -1.70 -9.05
C ILE A 35 -1.92 -2.71 -8.94
N LEU A 36 -1.97 -3.63 -9.89
CA LEU A 36 -3.00 -4.67 -9.98
C LEU A 36 -2.52 -5.94 -9.30
N ILE A 37 -3.41 -6.52 -8.50
CA ILE A 37 -3.26 -7.86 -7.91
C ILE A 37 -4.50 -8.69 -8.24
N GLU A 38 -4.36 -10.01 -8.22
CA GLU A 38 -5.53 -10.89 -8.35
C GLU A 38 -6.46 -10.76 -7.14
N ASP A 39 -7.78 -10.69 -7.38
CA ASP A 39 -8.81 -10.77 -6.35
C ASP A 39 -9.08 -12.24 -5.98
N ASN A 40 -8.22 -12.78 -5.14
CA ASN A 40 -8.35 -14.14 -4.61
C ASN A 40 -8.30 -14.16 -3.08
N GLU A 41 -8.65 -15.30 -2.47
CA GLU A 41 -8.72 -15.43 -1.01
C GLU A 41 -7.40 -15.07 -0.32
N ASN A 42 -6.26 -15.41 -0.93
CA ASN A 42 -4.94 -15.14 -0.37
C ASN A 42 -4.64 -13.63 -0.36
N SER A 43 -4.85 -12.95 -1.49
CA SER A 43 -4.75 -11.49 -1.61
C SER A 43 -5.63 -10.78 -0.58
N GLN A 44 -6.90 -11.21 -0.45
CA GLN A 44 -7.83 -10.64 0.52
C GLN A 44 -7.37 -10.83 1.96
N LEU A 45 -6.80 -11.99 2.32
CA LEU A 45 -6.26 -12.24 3.66
C LEU A 45 -5.07 -11.32 3.97
N MET A 46 -4.14 -11.13 3.02
CA MET A 46 -3.00 -10.23 3.18
C MET A 46 -3.45 -8.76 3.30
N LEU A 47 -4.43 -8.32 2.52
CA LEU A 47 -5.02 -6.98 2.64
C LEU A 47 -5.73 -6.77 3.99
N GLN A 48 -6.36 -7.80 4.54
CA GLN A 48 -6.94 -7.75 5.88
C GLN A 48 -5.86 -7.62 6.97
N GLU A 49 -4.75 -8.35 6.85
CA GLU A 49 -3.62 -8.22 7.77
C GLU A 49 -3.00 -6.82 7.69
N PHE A 50 -2.76 -6.32 6.48
CA PHE A 50 -2.29 -4.94 6.23
C PHE A 50 -3.19 -3.91 6.94
N CYS A 51 -4.51 -4.02 6.75
CA CYS A 51 -5.48 -3.15 7.42
C CYS A 51 -5.39 -3.23 8.94
N GLY A 52 -5.30 -4.44 9.49
CA GLY A 52 -5.19 -4.69 10.92
C GLY A 52 -3.93 -4.07 11.52
N LEU A 53 -2.81 -4.16 10.79
CA LEU A 53 -1.54 -3.54 11.19
C LEU A 53 -1.61 -2.02 11.21
N LEU A 54 -2.40 -1.38 10.34
CA LEU A 54 -2.50 0.07 10.29
C LEU A 54 -3.73 0.64 11.02
N GLY A 55 -4.63 -0.21 11.51
CA GLY A 55 -5.88 0.20 12.15
C GLY A 55 -6.87 0.82 11.17
N ILE A 56 -6.81 0.42 9.90
CA ILE A 56 -7.69 0.92 8.83
C ILE A 56 -9.04 0.20 8.90
N ASN A 57 -10.11 0.90 8.58
CA ASN A 57 -11.42 0.25 8.43
C ASN A 57 -11.42 -0.62 7.17
N LYS A 58 -11.29 -1.94 7.35
CA LYS A 58 -11.22 -2.92 6.26
C LYS A 58 -12.39 -2.84 5.28
N ASN A 59 -13.60 -2.51 5.72
CA ASN A 59 -14.76 -2.46 4.82
C ASN A 59 -14.68 -1.26 3.89
N LYS A 60 -14.23 -0.11 4.41
CA LYS A 60 -13.98 1.09 3.60
C LYS A 60 -12.80 0.90 2.67
N PHE A 61 -11.77 0.20 3.15
CA PHE A 61 -10.63 -0.19 2.36
C PHE A 61 -11.10 -1.06 1.19
N ILE A 62 -11.79 -2.17 1.46
CA ILE A 62 -12.30 -3.12 0.45
C ILE A 62 -13.20 -2.48 -0.61
N ALA A 63 -14.13 -1.63 -0.19
CA ALA A 63 -15.02 -0.97 -1.13
C ALA A 63 -14.28 -0.06 -2.13
N ALA A 64 -13.12 0.49 -1.77
CA ALA A 64 -12.45 1.53 -2.55
C ALA A 64 -11.64 1.00 -3.75
N TYR A 65 -11.30 -0.30 -3.80
CA TYR A 65 -10.51 -0.88 -4.89
C TYR A 65 -11.30 -1.82 -5.81
N GLY A 66 -12.59 -2.06 -5.53
CA GLY A 66 -13.45 -2.90 -6.37
C GLY A 66 -14.30 -2.15 -7.41
N GLU A 67 -14.36 -0.80 -7.37
CA GLU A 67 -15.32 -0.06 -8.22
C GLU A 67 -14.83 0.19 -9.67
N HIS A 68 -13.56 -0.05 -10.00
CA HIS A 68 -12.95 0.47 -11.23
C HIS A 68 -11.98 -0.47 -11.97
N VAL A 69 -11.98 -1.77 -11.69
CA VAL A 69 -11.05 -2.74 -12.29
C VAL A 69 -11.83 -3.88 -12.97
N ASP A 70 -11.23 -4.51 -13.97
CA ASP A 70 -11.74 -5.73 -14.60
C ASP A 70 -12.09 -6.80 -13.54
N ASP A 71 -13.15 -7.59 -13.83
CA ASP A 71 -13.59 -8.69 -12.97
C ASP A 71 -12.41 -9.62 -12.62
N GLY A 72 -12.08 -9.71 -11.33
CA GLY A 72 -11.04 -10.61 -10.81
C GLY A 72 -9.71 -9.94 -10.43
N TYR A 73 -9.60 -8.62 -10.52
CA TYR A 73 -8.40 -7.89 -10.06
C TYR A 73 -8.75 -6.74 -9.10
N LEU A 74 -7.79 -6.35 -8.26
CA LEU A 74 -7.87 -5.20 -7.37
C LEU A 74 -6.76 -4.20 -7.69
N ASP A 75 -7.09 -2.90 -7.70
CA ASP A 75 -6.12 -1.82 -7.86
C ASP A 75 -5.73 -1.23 -6.50
N LEU A 76 -4.46 -1.38 -6.15
CA LEU A 76 -3.89 -0.93 -4.89
C LEU A 76 -3.46 0.54 -4.88
N VAL A 77 -3.55 1.30 -5.98
CA VAL A 77 -3.09 2.70 -5.97
C VAL A 77 -3.89 3.57 -5.00
N ASN A 78 -5.18 3.32 -4.88
CA ASN A 78 -6.05 4.10 -3.99
C ASN A 78 -5.84 3.78 -2.51
N ILE A 79 -5.02 2.79 -2.15
CA ILE A 79 -4.79 2.43 -0.73
C ILE A 79 -4.20 3.61 0.03
N TRP A 80 -3.40 4.44 -0.65
CA TRP A 80 -2.70 5.58 -0.07
C TRP A 80 -3.65 6.66 0.45
N LEU A 81 -4.88 6.73 -0.07
CA LEU A 81 -5.91 7.65 0.41
C LEU A 81 -6.42 7.30 1.82
N PHE A 82 -6.24 6.05 2.25
CA PHE A 82 -6.77 5.54 3.52
C PHE A 82 -5.72 5.47 4.62
N ILE A 83 -4.46 5.80 4.33
CA ILE A 83 -3.37 5.66 5.28
C ILE A 83 -2.67 6.99 5.54
N THR A 84 -2.19 7.14 6.77
CA THR A 84 -1.36 8.29 7.16
C THR A 84 0.08 7.84 7.30
N GLU A 85 0.96 8.43 6.50
CA GLU A 85 2.38 8.08 6.52
C GLU A 85 3.06 8.59 7.80
N PRO A 86 4.07 7.88 8.32
CA PRO A 86 4.84 8.36 9.46
C PRO A 86 5.58 9.66 9.10
N LYS A 87 5.47 10.70 9.95
CA LYS A 87 6.11 12.01 9.71
C LYS A 87 7.59 11.88 9.30
N GLY A 88 7.97 12.56 8.21
CA GLY A 88 9.32 12.57 7.64
C GLY A 88 9.64 11.35 6.77
N TYR A 89 8.62 10.56 6.42
CA TYR A 89 8.74 9.42 5.53
C TYR A 89 7.60 9.42 4.53
N THR A 90 7.85 8.84 3.36
CA THR A 90 6.84 8.56 2.35
C THR A 90 7.08 7.19 1.72
N THR A 91 6.00 6.61 1.21
CA THR A 91 5.95 5.28 0.64
C THR A 91 6.26 5.35 -0.85
N TYR A 92 7.09 4.42 -1.31
CA TYR A 92 7.43 4.26 -2.72
C TYR A 92 7.23 2.81 -3.12
N HIS A 93 6.81 2.59 -4.35
CA HIS A 93 6.85 1.27 -4.98
C HIS A 93 7.90 1.28 -6.10
N SER A 94 8.66 0.19 -6.25
CA SER A 94 9.54 0.00 -7.40
C SER A 94 9.64 -1.49 -7.75
N PRO A 95 9.90 -1.85 -9.02
CA PRO A 95 10.01 -3.27 -9.41
C PRO A 95 11.11 -4.04 -8.65
N LEU A 96 12.17 -3.36 -8.21
CA LEU A 96 13.30 -3.98 -7.53
C LEU A 96 13.08 -4.17 -6.02
N ASN A 97 12.38 -3.22 -5.37
CA ASN A 97 12.28 -3.18 -3.90
C ASN A 97 10.85 -3.34 -3.37
N GLY A 98 9.85 -3.47 -4.26
CA GLY A 98 8.44 -3.43 -3.88
C GLY A 98 8.07 -2.13 -3.18
N PHE A 99 7.07 -2.21 -2.31
CA PHE A 99 6.65 -1.15 -1.39
C PHE A 99 7.71 -0.93 -0.30
N SER A 100 8.12 0.31 -0.14
CA SER A 100 9.17 0.71 0.78
C SER A 100 8.88 2.07 1.40
N LEU A 101 9.37 2.28 2.62
CA LEU A 101 9.21 3.55 3.33
C LEU A 101 10.55 4.31 3.34
N ASN A 102 10.63 5.37 2.54
CA ASN A 102 11.82 6.20 2.38
C ASN A 102 11.72 7.48 3.20
N ARG A 103 12.88 8.01 3.61
CA ARG A 103 12.92 9.27 4.35
C ARG A 103 12.76 10.41 3.36
N CYS A 104 11.82 11.31 3.60
CA CYS A 104 11.76 12.57 2.87
C CYS A 104 12.75 13.54 3.50
N ASP A 105 13.61 14.15 2.69
CA ASP A 105 14.30 15.34 3.13
C ASP A 105 13.28 16.49 3.16
N GLU A 106 12.87 16.94 4.35
CA GLU A 106 12.04 18.14 4.58
C GLU A 106 12.78 19.45 4.15
N ARG A 107 13.70 19.40 3.16
CA ARG A 107 14.50 20.56 2.73
C ARG A 107 13.88 21.36 1.59
N ASN A 108 12.74 20.96 1.04
CA ASN A 108 12.05 21.67 -0.05
C ASN A 108 10.52 21.65 0.13
N GLU A 109 10.02 22.11 1.28
CA GLU A 109 8.68 22.70 1.38
C GLU A 109 8.80 24.16 1.83
#